data_AF-A0A852F398-F1
#
_entry.id   AF-A0A852F398-F1
#
_cell.length_a   1.000
_cell.length_b   1.000
_cell.length_c   1.000
_cell.angle_alpha   90.00
_cell.angle_beta   90.00
_cell.angle_gamma   90.00
#
_symmetry.space_group_name_H-M   'P 1'
#
loop_
_entity.id
_entity.type
_entity.pdbx_description
1 polymer ?
#
loop_
_entity_poly.entity_id
_entity_poly.type
_entity_poly.pdbx_seq_one_letter_code
_entity_poly.pdbx_strand_id
1 'polypeptide(L)'
;RENKDMFCKRQTEKDLHETPDVYVHWVCHRTTDYFGIGVEDFYGFRPKKVLQTELHVDLFKNVQPLPPHNLSVSSMTSGDFLLTWKTANGSQGLGNALDYEVTYKREWESWEEAASLVLSNTTHCTLSHEDFVPGSSYVARVRARPGQASSFSGQYSKWSMEVSWKTPEDGLQPRNLRCLFNGGDRLTCSWEVKKVITTSVLFGLFFRVTPASEEEECSPVHEKTLPHTPYVVQSCEILVSNSSSQSQYHVSVRAKTEDKLIEAYKNIQVLPPANVSVTATENQEYELRWKKHSLNYSFITQRYQVKFWENNQCEKVTYKVQES
;
A
#
# COMPACT_ATOMS: atom_id res chain seq x y z
N ARG A 1 -24.85 -42.47 -50.02
CA ARG A 1 -25.56 -41.85 -48.87
C ARG A 1 -26.15 -40.55 -49.38
N GLU A 2 -27.44 -40.53 -49.70
CA GLU A 2 -28.11 -39.31 -50.17
C GLU A 2 -28.38 -38.40 -48.96
N ASN A 3 -27.84 -37.18 -48.97
CA ASN A 3 -28.21 -36.17 -47.98
C ASN A 3 -29.59 -35.63 -48.35
N LYS A 4 -30.62 -36.01 -47.60
CA LYS A 4 -31.98 -35.49 -47.77
C LYS A 4 -32.24 -34.41 -46.71
N ASP A 5 -32.63 -33.23 -47.16
CA ASP A 5 -33.02 -32.15 -46.26
C ASP A 5 -34.33 -32.50 -45.57
N MET A 6 -34.33 -32.40 -44.23
CA MET A 6 -35.51 -32.66 -43.42
C MET A 6 -36.22 -31.35 -43.08
N PHE A 7 -37.54 -31.35 -43.21
CA PHE A 7 -38.33 -30.18 -42.88
C PHE A 7 -38.51 -30.06 -41.36
N CYS A 8 -37.84 -29.08 -40.78
CA CYS A 8 -37.90 -28.75 -39.36
C CYS A 8 -38.61 -27.41 -39.15
N LYS A 9 -39.51 -27.34 -38.16
CA LYS A 9 -40.14 -26.09 -37.73
C LYS A 9 -39.75 -25.80 -36.28
N ARG A 10 -39.48 -24.53 -35.98
CA ARG A 10 -39.28 -24.07 -34.61
C ARG A 10 -40.62 -24.18 -33.88
N GLN A 11 -40.61 -24.81 -32.71
CA GLN A 11 -41.79 -24.88 -31.85
C GLN A 11 -41.89 -23.57 -31.06
N THR A 12 -42.92 -22.78 -31.33
CA THR A 12 -43.22 -21.53 -30.60
C THR A 12 -44.11 -21.85 -29.40
N GLU A 13 -43.50 -21.86 -28.21
CA GLU A 13 -43.98 -21.69 -26.81
C GLU A 13 -45.41 -22.00 -26.33
N LYS A 14 -46.39 -22.31 -27.17
CA LYS A 14 -47.77 -22.50 -26.69
C LYS A 14 -48.03 -23.84 -25.98
N ASP A 15 -47.08 -24.77 -25.92
CA ASP A 15 -47.32 -26.12 -25.40
C ASP A 15 -46.26 -26.67 -24.40
N LEU A 16 -45.34 -25.85 -23.88
CA LEU A 16 -44.40 -26.31 -22.85
C LEU A 16 -44.36 -25.32 -21.68
N HIS A 17 -45.16 -25.58 -20.65
CA HIS A 17 -44.85 -25.10 -19.31
C HIS A 17 -43.58 -25.86 -18.85
N GLU A 18 -42.54 -25.11 -18.47
CA GLU A 18 -41.29 -25.59 -17.83
C GLU A 18 -40.11 -25.98 -18.74
N THR A 19 -39.59 -25.05 -19.57
CA THR A 19 -38.14 -25.05 -19.85
C THR A 19 -37.60 -23.62 -19.91
N PRO A 20 -36.38 -23.34 -19.38
CA PRO A 20 -35.77 -22.01 -19.44
C PRO A 20 -35.52 -21.57 -20.90
N ASP A 21 -35.61 -20.26 -21.13
CA ASP A 21 -35.50 -19.50 -22.39
C ASP A 21 -34.20 -19.70 -23.24
N VAL A 22 -33.39 -20.69 -22.89
CA VAL A 22 -32.01 -20.87 -23.39
C VAL A 22 -31.93 -21.88 -24.55
N TYR A 23 -32.95 -22.74 -24.74
CA TYR A 23 -32.93 -23.78 -25.76
C TYR A 23 -34.01 -23.59 -26.83
N VAL A 24 -33.60 -23.52 -28.10
CA VAL A 24 -34.52 -23.47 -29.24
C VAL A 24 -34.95 -24.88 -29.61
N HIS A 25 -36.24 -25.19 -29.40
CA HIS A 25 -36.82 -26.48 -29.77
C HIS A 25 -37.20 -26.51 -31.25
N TRP A 26 -36.70 -27.51 -31.96
CA TRP A 26 -37.02 -27.78 -33.36
C TRP A 26 -37.71 -29.14 -33.46
N VAL A 27 -38.87 -29.17 -34.12
CA VAL A 27 -39.57 -30.42 -34.44
C VAL A 27 -39.38 -30.69 -35.93
N CYS A 28 -38.77 -31.83 -36.23
CA CYS A 28 -38.45 -32.27 -37.59
C CYS A 28 -39.27 -33.51 -37.93
N HIS A 29 -39.89 -33.53 -39.11
CA HIS A 29 -40.72 -34.64 -39.55
C HIS A 29 -40.09 -35.29 -40.79
N ARG A 30 -39.99 -36.62 -40.78
CA ARG A 30 -39.55 -37.42 -41.93
C ARG A 30 -40.54 -38.56 -42.16
N THR A 31 -41.10 -38.64 -43.36
CA THR A 31 -41.92 -39.78 -43.78
C THR A 31 -41.01 -40.82 -44.42
N THR A 32 -41.07 -42.05 -43.95
CA THR A 32 -40.33 -43.20 -44.49
C THR A 32 -41.24 -44.42 -44.52
N ASP A 33 -41.11 -45.23 -45.54
CA ASP A 33 -41.92 -46.42 -45.86
C ASP A 33 -41.21 -47.73 -45.49
N TYR A 34 -39.95 -47.65 -45.02
CA TYR A 34 -39.14 -48.80 -44.66
C TYR A 34 -38.52 -48.63 -43.26
N PHE A 35 -38.73 -49.63 -42.40
CA PHE A 35 -38.12 -49.77 -41.08
C PHE A 35 -37.57 -51.19 -40.94
N GLY A 36 -36.27 -51.32 -40.70
CA GLY A 36 -35.59 -52.61 -40.62
C GLY A 36 -34.64 -52.67 -39.43
N ILE A 37 -34.54 -53.85 -38.80
CA ILE A 37 -33.56 -54.11 -37.73
C ILE A 37 -32.16 -54.04 -38.35
N GLY A 38 -31.30 -53.15 -37.83
CA GLY A 38 -29.93 -52.95 -38.31
C GLY A 38 -29.70 -51.76 -39.25
N VAL A 39 -30.71 -50.91 -39.49
CA VAL A 39 -30.55 -49.67 -40.26
C VAL A 39 -30.22 -48.51 -39.33
N GLU A 40 -29.09 -47.84 -39.56
CA GLU A 40 -28.69 -46.63 -38.82
C GLU A 40 -28.93 -45.35 -39.63
N ASP A 41 -29.81 -44.50 -39.13
CA ASP A 41 -30.01 -43.14 -39.64
C ASP A 41 -29.22 -42.12 -38.79
N PHE A 42 -28.49 -41.23 -39.46
CA PHE A 42 -27.75 -40.14 -38.81
C PHE A 42 -28.39 -38.80 -39.15
N TYR A 43 -28.77 -38.05 -38.12
CA TYR A 43 -29.36 -36.72 -38.25
C TYR A 43 -28.42 -35.69 -37.63
N GLY A 44 -28.24 -34.56 -38.31
CA GLY A 44 -27.39 -33.48 -37.81
C GLY A 44 -27.86 -32.13 -38.31
N PHE A 45 -27.86 -31.13 -37.45
CA PHE A 45 -28.13 -29.75 -37.84
C PHE A 45 -26.90 -29.17 -38.52
N ARG A 46 -27.06 -28.70 -39.76
CA ARG A 46 -26.02 -27.95 -40.47
C ARG A 46 -26.42 -26.48 -40.54
N PRO A 47 -25.57 -25.54 -40.07
CA PRO A 47 -25.88 -24.13 -40.19
C PRO A 47 -25.97 -23.75 -41.67
N LYS A 48 -27.03 -23.02 -42.04
CA LYS A 48 -27.23 -22.54 -43.42
C LYS A 48 -26.15 -21.57 -43.87
N LYS A 49 -25.50 -20.90 -42.92
CA LYS A 49 -24.40 -19.98 -43.16
C LYS A 49 -23.10 -20.68 -42.80
N VAL A 50 -22.09 -20.52 -43.65
CA VAL A 50 -20.72 -20.94 -43.34
C VAL A 50 -20.21 -20.05 -42.21
N LEU A 51 -19.94 -20.64 -41.05
CA LEU A 51 -19.38 -19.95 -39.88
C LEU A 51 -17.86 -20.11 -39.91
N GLN A 52 -17.22 -19.32 -40.75
CA GLN A 52 -15.77 -19.38 -41.00
C GLN A 52 -15.17 -17.98 -40.85
N THR A 53 -13.95 -17.92 -40.34
CA THR A 53 -13.14 -16.70 -40.28
C THR A 53 -11.75 -17.04 -40.82
N GLU A 54 -11.20 -16.11 -41.59
CA GLU A 54 -9.89 -16.24 -42.22
C GLU A 54 -9.10 -14.96 -41.96
N LEU A 55 -7.80 -15.09 -41.76
CA LEU A 55 -6.90 -13.97 -41.55
C LEU A 55 -5.61 -14.20 -42.34
N HIS A 56 -5.29 -13.27 -43.24
CA HIS A 56 -3.98 -13.21 -43.88
C HIS A 56 -2.99 -12.55 -42.92
N VAL A 57 -2.00 -13.32 -42.46
CA VAL A 57 -1.00 -12.84 -41.50
C VAL A 57 0.30 -12.50 -42.23
N ASP A 58 0.66 -11.22 -42.24
CA ASP A 58 1.98 -10.75 -42.66
C ASP A 58 2.97 -10.95 -41.50
N LEU A 59 3.93 -11.86 -41.68
CA LEU A 59 4.89 -12.25 -40.64
C LEU A 59 5.74 -11.08 -40.15
N PHE A 60 6.05 -10.11 -41.01
CA PHE A 60 6.91 -8.98 -40.65
C PHE A 60 6.14 -7.82 -40.04
N LYS A 61 4.81 -7.81 -40.17
CA LYS A 61 3.94 -6.82 -39.54
C LYS A 61 3.26 -7.29 -38.25
N ASN A 62 3.34 -8.58 -37.96
CA ASN A 62 2.73 -9.22 -36.79
C ASN A 62 3.78 -9.93 -35.92
N VAL A 63 4.92 -9.28 -35.71
CA VAL A 63 6.02 -9.85 -34.92
C VAL A 63 5.75 -9.71 -33.43
N GLN A 64 5.83 -10.82 -32.69
CA GLN A 64 5.91 -10.80 -31.23
C GLN A 64 7.24 -11.42 -30.80
N PRO A 65 8.23 -10.62 -30.33
CA PRO A 65 9.51 -11.16 -29.89
C PRO A 65 9.37 -12.08 -28.68
N LEU A 66 10.39 -12.89 -28.42
CA LEU A 66 10.48 -13.66 -27.19
C LEU A 66 10.85 -12.74 -26.01
N PRO A 67 10.40 -13.06 -24.78
CA PRO A 67 10.77 -12.30 -23.58
C PRO A 67 12.30 -12.30 -23.40
N PRO A 68 12.91 -11.16 -23.04
CA PRO A 68 14.31 -11.14 -22.63
C PRO A 68 14.53 -12.02 -21.40
N HIS A 69 15.74 -12.54 -21.25
CA HIS A 69 16.09 -13.45 -20.16
C HIS A 69 17.43 -13.06 -19.51
N ASN A 70 17.76 -13.69 -18.38
CA ASN A 70 18.95 -13.38 -17.58
C ASN A 70 19.03 -11.91 -17.19
N LEU A 71 17.90 -11.31 -16.80
CA LEU A 71 17.87 -9.98 -16.23
C LEU A 71 18.62 -10.00 -14.89
N SER A 72 19.61 -9.13 -14.74
CA SER A 72 20.43 -9.01 -13.53
C SER A 72 20.72 -7.55 -13.21
N VAL A 73 20.98 -7.27 -11.93
CA VAL A 73 21.31 -5.94 -11.41
C VAL A 73 22.68 -6.02 -10.75
N SER A 74 23.56 -5.07 -11.06
CA SER A 74 24.82 -4.88 -10.36
C SER A 74 24.96 -3.44 -9.88
N SER A 75 25.51 -3.25 -8.68
CA SER A 75 25.82 -1.93 -8.14
C SER A 75 27.16 -1.43 -8.72
N MET A 76 27.17 -0.20 -9.21
CA MET A 76 28.36 0.46 -9.73
C MET A 76 29.11 1.18 -8.62
N THR A 77 30.38 1.52 -8.85
CA THR A 77 31.20 2.29 -7.90
C THR A 77 30.67 3.70 -7.64
N SER A 78 29.86 4.25 -8.55
CA SER A 78 29.17 5.52 -8.38
C SER A 78 27.98 5.46 -7.41
N GLY A 79 27.52 4.26 -7.04
CA GLY A 79 26.26 4.05 -6.31
C GLY A 79 25.07 3.71 -7.21
N ASP A 80 25.18 3.93 -8.51
CA ASP A 80 24.13 3.64 -9.50
C ASP A 80 23.94 2.14 -9.71
N PHE A 81 22.81 1.78 -10.35
CA PHE A 81 22.46 0.39 -10.63
C PHE A 81 22.53 0.11 -12.12
N LEU A 82 23.33 -0.87 -12.51
CA LEU A 82 23.41 -1.38 -13.89
C LEU A 82 22.51 -2.60 -14.05
N LEU A 83 21.49 -2.47 -14.88
CA LEU A 83 20.63 -3.57 -15.30
C LEU A 83 21.18 -4.14 -16.61
N THR A 84 21.29 -5.46 -16.70
CA THR A 84 21.69 -6.16 -17.93
C THR A 84 20.78 -7.34 -18.21
N TRP A 85 20.49 -7.60 -19.47
CA TRP A 85 19.68 -8.74 -19.92
C TRP A 85 20.22 -9.32 -21.23
N LYS A 86 19.69 -10.47 -21.64
CA LYS A 86 20.01 -11.09 -22.94
C LYS A 86 18.76 -11.20 -23.82
N THR A 87 18.94 -10.90 -25.10
CA THR A 87 17.95 -11.20 -26.14
C THR A 87 17.80 -12.71 -26.27
N ALA A 88 16.56 -13.20 -26.31
CA ALA A 88 16.30 -14.63 -26.49
C ALA A 88 16.88 -15.14 -27.82
N ASN A 89 17.44 -16.36 -27.81
CA ASN A 89 18.11 -16.95 -28.98
C ASN A 89 17.21 -16.99 -30.23
N GLY A 90 15.90 -17.24 -30.07
CA GLY A 90 14.93 -17.25 -31.19
C GLY A 90 14.61 -15.86 -31.76
N SER A 91 15.06 -14.79 -31.12
CA SER A 91 14.89 -13.40 -31.58
C SER A 91 16.20 -12.78 -32.08
N GLN A 92 17.29 -13.55 -32.17
CA GLN A 92 18.57 -13.05 -32.70
C GLN A 92 18.49 -12.61 -34.16
N GLY A 93 17.58 -13.20 -34.96
CA GLY A 93 17.33 -12.77 -36.34
C GLY A 93 16.74 -11.36 -36.46
N LEU A 94 16.20 -10.79 -35.37
CA LEU A 94 15.76 -9.39 -35.28
C LEU A 94 16.93 -8.45 -34.95
N GLY A 95 18.09 -8.97 -34.55
CA GLY A 95 19.33 -8.21 -34.34
C GLY A 95 19.12 -6.90 -33.56
N ASN A 96 19.56 -5.80 -34.18
CA ASN A 96 19.48 -4.44 -33.63
C ASN A 96 18.11 -3.77 -33.82
N ALA A 97 17.12 -4.50 -34.33
CA ALA A 97 15.80 -4.00 -34.64
C ALA A 97 14.83 -4.13 -33.44
N LEU A 98 15.34 -4.21 -32.21
CA LEU A 98 14.53 -4.34 -31.01
C LEU A 98 14.67 -3.11 -30.12
N ASP A 99 13.52 -2.59 -29.67
CA ASP A 99 13.42 -1.69 -28.53
C ASP A 99 13.07 -2.52 -27.29
N TYR A 100 13.61 -2.11 -26.15
CA TYR A 100 13.36 -2.70 -24.85
C TYR A 100 12.64 -1.71 -23.96
N GLU A 101 11.70 -2.21 -23.18
CA GLU A 101 11.04 -1.44 -22.15
C GLU A 101 11.38 -2.05 -20.80
N VAL A 102 12.06 -1.26 -19.97
CA VAL A 102 12.41 -1.60 -18.60
C VAL A 102 11.41 -0.91 -17.69
N THR A 103 10.74 -1.67 -16.85
CA THR A 103 9.82 -1.14 -15.84
C THR A 103 10.30 -1.55 -14.46
N TYR A 104 10.26 -0.62 -13.52
CA TYR A 104 10.70 -0.85 -12.16
C TYR A 104 9.84 -0.09 -11.16
N LYS A 105 9.72 -0.66 -9.97
CA LYS A 105 8.92 -0.12 -8.87
C LYS A 105 9.46 -0.63 -7.54
N ARG A 106 9.01 -0.04 -6.44
CA ARG A 106 9.21 -0.64 -5.13
C ARG A 106 8.38 -1.92 -5.02
N GLU A 107 8.85 -2.85 -4.20
CA GLU A 107 8.24 -4.16 -4.05
C GLU A 107 6.74 -4.07 -3.68
N TRP A 108 6.38 -3.11 -2.81
CA TRP A 108 5.01 -2.89 -2.33
C TRP A 108 4.12 -2.05 -3.27
N GLU A 109 4.69 -1.35 -4.26
CA GLU A 109 3.94 -0.52 -5.20
C GLU A 109 3.20 -1.37 -6.25
N SER A 110 2.20 -0.80 -6.90
CA SER A 110 1.52 -1.46 -8.01
C SER A 110 2.30 -1.28 -9.33
N TRP A 111 2.06 -2.13 -10.33
CA TRP A 111 2.73 -2.02 -11.62
C TRP A 111 2.19 -0.88 -12.50
N GLU A 112 1.00 -0.37 -12.19
CA GLU A 112 0.36 0.76 -12.86
C GLU A 112 1.09 2.10 -12.57
N GLU A 113 1.70 2.21 -11.39
CA GLU A 113 2.45 3.39 -10.94
C GLU A 113 3.97 3.26 -11.21
N ALA A 114 4.40 2.18 -11.86
CA ALA A 114 5.81 1.87 -12.08
C ALA A 114 6.49 2.85 -13.05
N ALA A 115 7.74 3.19 -12.75
CA ALA A 115 8.59 3.94 -13.66
C ALA A 115 8.95 3.05 -14.87
N SER A 116 8.98 3.65 -16.05
CA SER A 116 9.19 2.95 -17.32
C SER A 116 10.22 3.69 -18.19
N LEU A 117 11.19 2.96 -18.73
CA LEU A 117 12.17 3.48 -19.69
C LEU A 117 12.09 2.68 -20.99
N VAL A 118 12.05 3.38 -22.11
CA VAL A 118 12.14 2.77 -23.44
C VAL A 118 13.53 3.02 -24.00
N LEU A 119 14.19 1.95 -24.42
CA LEU A 119 15.59 1.94 -24.83
C LEU A 119 15.72 1.26 -26.18
N SER A 120 16.41 1.90 -27.11
CA SER A 120 16.59 1.36 -28.47
C SER A 120 17.90 0.63 -28.61
N ASN A 121 17.85 -0.59 -29.17
CA ASN A 121 19.03 -1.37 -29.54
C ASN A 121 20.10 -1.51 -28.43
N THR A 122 19.66 -1.76 -27.19
CA THR A 122 20.55 -2.01 -26.06
C THR A 122 20.07 -3.19 -25.23
N THR A 123 21.00 -3.81 -24.53
CA THR A 123 20.75 -4.93 -23.60
C THR A 123 21.10 -4.58 -22.16
N HIS A 124 21.31 -3.29 -21.89
CA HIS A 124 21.61 -2.78 -20.57
C HIS A 124 21.05 -1.37 -20.38
N CYS A 125 20.84 -1.00 -19.12
CA CYS A 125 20.57 0.38 -18.72
C CYS A 125 21.16 0.69 -17.35
N THR A 126 21.53 1.94 -17.17
CA THR A 126 21.98 2.46 -15.87
C THR A 126 20.84 3.28 -15.27
N LEU A 127 20.50 2.98 -14.03
CA LEU A 127 19.51 3.72 -13.24
C LEU A 127 20.26 4.53 -12.17
N SER A 128 19.98 5.83 -12.11
CA SER A 128 20.62 6.74 -11.16
C SER A 128 20.21 6.40 -9.74
N HIS A 129 21.15 6.37 -8.80
CA HIS A 129 20.84 6.16 -7.39
C HIS A 129 19.88 7.21 -6.81
N GLU A 130 19.86 8.42 -7.38
CA GLU A 130 18.98 9.53 -6.98
C GLU A 130 17.49 9.24 -7.24
N ASP A 131 17.18 8.36 -8.19
CA ASP A 131 15.79 7.99 -8.53
C ASP A 131 15.19 7.01 -7.51
N PHE A 132 15.99 6.51 -6.58
CA PHE A 132 15.59 5.48 -5.62
C PHE A 132 15.46 6.01 -4.21
N VAL A 133 14.45 5.52 -3.50
CA VAL A 133 14.29 5.78 -2.07
C VAL A 133 15.29 4.90 -1.31
N PRO A 134 16.21 5.47 -0.50
CA PRO A 134 17.21 4.70 0.26
C PRO A 134 16.55 3.70 1.20
N GLY A 135 17.14 2.52 1.41
CA GLY A 135 16.62 1.47 2.28
C GLY A 135 15.32 0.81 1.81
N SER A 136 15.12 0.70 0.49
CA SER A 136 13.92 0.12 -0.11
C SER A 136 14.24 -1.07 -1.00
N SER A 137 13.35 -2.06 -1.03
CA SER A 137 13.37 -3.14 -2.01
C SER A 137 12.72 -2.68 -3.32
N TYR A 138 13.42 -2.88 -4.42
CA TYR A 138 12.93 -2.62 -5.77
C TYR A 138 12.85 -3.91 -6.58
N VAL A 139 11.92 -3.92 -7.53
CA VAL A 139 11.75 -4.99 -8.51
C VAL A 139 11.71 -4.38 -9.91
N ALA A 140 12.31 -5.06 -10.89
CA ALA A 140 12.29 -4.66 -12.28
C ALA A 140 12.00 -5.84 -13.21
N ARG A 141 11.43 -5.51 -14.36
CA ARG A 141 11.18 -6.45 -15.46
C ARG A 141 11.39 -5.75 -16.79
N VAL A 142 11.77 -6.52 -17.80
CA VAL A 142 12.03 -6.01 -19.15
C VAL A 142 11.21 -6.77 -20.18
N ARG A 143 10.73 -6.09 -21.21
CA ARG A 143 10.13 -6.72 -22.40
C ARG A 143 10.67 -6.07 -23.66
N ALA A 144 10.52 -6.74 -24.79
CA ALA A 144 11.04 -6.30 -26.08
C ALA A 144 9.90 -6.08 -27.07
N ARG A 145 10.08 -5.16 -28.01
CA ARG A 145 9.21 -4.99 -29.18
C ARG A 145 10.07 -4.72 -30.42
N PRO A 146 9.54 -4.94 -31.63
CA PRO A 146 10.15 -4.39 -32.84
C PRO A 146 10.40 -2.89 -32.68
N GLY A 147 11.61 -2.45 -33.01
CA GLY A 147 12.02 -1.07 -32.86
C GLY A 147 11.26 -0.15 -33.81
N GLN A 148 10.97 1.08 -33.38
CA GLN A 148 10.20 2.02 -34.20
C GLN A 148 10.85 2.34 -35.56
N ALA A 149 12.19 2.31 -35.61
CA ALA A 149 12.95 2.54 -36.83
C ALA A 149 13.15 1.27 -37.67
N SER A 150 12.59 0.13 -37.25
CA SER A 150 12.74 -1.13 -37.97
C SER A 150 11.68 -1.32 -39.05
N SER A 151 11.97 -2.17 -40.05
CA SER A 151 10.99 -2.63 -41.04
C SER A 151 9.98 -3.63 -40.47
N PHE A 152 10.11 -4.00 -39.19
CA PHE A 152 9.24 -4.93 -38.50
C PHE A 152 8.24 -4.18 -37.64
N SER A 153 7.00 -4.64 -37.60
CA SER A 153 5.99 -4.15 -36.66
C SER A 153 5.35 -5.28 -35.89
N GLY A 154 4.76 -4.96 -34.75
CA GLY A 154 4.01 -5.92 -33.96
C GLY A 154 3.92 -5.53 -32.50
N GLN A 155 3.74 -6.53 -31.65
CA GLN A 155 3.44 -6.32 -30.24
C GLN A 155 4.67 -6.54 -29.36
N TYR A 156 4.56 -6.05 -28.13
CA TYR A 156 5.52 -6.40 -27.10
C TYR A 156 5.54 -7.90 -26.82
N SER A 157 6.71 -8.40 -26.47
CA SER A 157 6.88 -9.70 -25.86
C SER A 157 6.23 -9.74 -24.47
N LYS A 158 6.09 -10.95 -23.94
CA LYS A 158 5.83 -11.13 -22.51
C LYS A 158 6.97 -10.50 -21.70
N TRP A 159 6.69 -10.17 -20.45
CA TRP A 159 7.72 -9.71 -19.52
C TRP A 159 8.77 -10.80 -19.25
N SER A 160 10.00 -10.38 -18.98
CA SER A 160 11.04 -11.23 -18.39
C SER A 160 10.65 -11.67 -16.99
N MET A 161 11.40 -12.63 -16.44
CA MET A 161 11.40 -12.82 -14.99
C MET A 161 11.84 -11.53 -14.29
N GLU A 162 11.24 -11.29 -13.13
CA GLU A 162 11.54 -10.13 -12.30
C GLU A 162 12.89 -10.30 -11.62
N VAL A 163 13.63 -9.20 -11.48
CA VAL A 163 14.84 -9.12 -10.66
C VAL A 163 14.58 -8.17 -9.50
N SER A 164 15.10 -8.49 -8.32
CA SER A 164 14.98 -7.65 -7.14
C SER A 164 16.35 -7.20 -6.62
N TRP A 165 16.39 -6.00 -6.05
CA TRP A 165 17.56 -5.46 -5.36
C TRP A 165 17.13 -4.54 -4.23
N LYS A 166 18.08 -4.17 -3.36
CA LYS A 166 17.85 -3.25 -2.25
C LYS A 166 18.77 -2.06 -2.36
N THR A 167 18.23 -0.87 -2.08
CA THR A 167 19.02 0.35 -1.98
C THR A 167 19.68 0.46 -0.60
N PRO A 168 20.87 1.08 -0.50
CA PRO A 168 21.55 1.28 0.78
C PRO A 168 20.68 2.02 1.80
N GLU A 169 20.76 1.66 3.08
CA GLU A 169 20.03 2.37 4.14
C GLU A 169 20.69 3.71 4.49
N ASP A 170 19.86 4.72 4.72
CA ASP A 170 20.29 6.08 5.12
C ASP A 170 19.90 6.42 6.57
N GLY A 171 19.94 5.41 7.46
CA GLY A 171 19.72 5.58 8.89
C GLY A 171 18.25 5.71 9.33
N LEU A 172 17.98 6.70 10.19
CA LEU A 172 16.69 6.93 10.87
C LEU A 172 15.96 8.19 10.38
N GLN A 173 16.49 8.88 9.37
CA GLN A 173 15.91 10.11 8.86
C GLN A 173 14.59 9.84 8.11
N PRO A 174 13.61 10.77 8.17
CA PRO A 174 12.47 10.77 7.26
C PRO A 174 12.97 10.81 5.82
N ARG A 175 12.31 10.06 4.94
CA ARG A 175 12.71 9.92 3.54
C ARG A 175 11.53 10.14 2.59
N ASN A 176 11.85 10.25 1.31
CA ASN A 176 10.85 10.35 0.24
C ASN A 176 9.83 11.50 0.46
N LEU A 177 10.28 12.65 0.93
CA LEU A 177 9.43 13.84 1.07
C LEU A 177 9.00 14.31 -0.32
N ARG A 178 7.69 14.28 -0.59
CA ARG A 178 7.08 14.74 -1.84
C ARG A 178 5.91 15.64 -1.55
N CYS A 179 5.85 16.77 -2.24
CA CYS A 179 4.73 17.70 -2.15
C CYS A 179 4.11 17.90 -3.55
N LEU A 180 2.79 17.80 -3.62
CA LEU A 180 2.01 17.93 -4.85
C LEU A 180 0.98 19.05 -4.67
N PHE A 181 1.08 20.09 -5.49
CA PHE A 181 0.10 21.17 -5.52
C PHE A 181 -1.05 20.79 -6.47
N ASN A 182 -2.29 20.92 -6.00
CA ASN A 182 -3.48 20.57 -6.79
C ASN A 182 -3.85 21.62 -7.86
N GLY A 183 -3.10 22.73 -7.96
CA GLY A 183 -3.41 23.83 -8.89
C GLY A 183 -4.46 24.83 -8.38
N GLY A 184 -5.05 24.57 -7.20
CA GLY A 184 -6.05 25.43 -6.57
C GLY A 184 -5.51 26.03 -5.29
N ASP A 185 -5.76 25.34 -4.18
CA ASP A 185 -5.60 25.83 -2.82
C ASP A 185 -4.93 24.83 -1.88
N ARG A 186 -4.48 23.66 -2.37
CA ARG A 186 -3.91 22.60 -1.52
C ARG A 186 -2.56 22.11 -2.02
N LEU A 187 -1.58 22.17 -1.14
CA LEU A 187 -0.29 21.52 -1.27
C LEU A 187 -0.28 20.28 -0.36
N THR A 188 -0.36 19.10 -0.94
CA THR A 188 -0.34 17.82 -0.20
C THR A 188 1.09 17.31 -0.12
N CYS A 189 1.63 17.23 1.08
CA CYS A 189 2.96 16.69 1.31
C CYS A 189 2.89 15.32 1.97
N SER A 190 3.77 14.41 1.58
CA SER A 190 3.89 13.06 2.15
C SER A 190 5.35 12.68 2.33
N TRP A 191 5.62 11.89 3.36
CA TRP A 191 6.96 11.40 3.70
C TRP A 191 6.88 10.03 4.36
N GLU A 192 8.01 9.35 4.44
CA GLU A 192 8.13 8.01 5.02
C GLU A 192 9.02 8.00 6.26
N VAL A 193 8.57 7.29 7.29
CA VAL A 193 9.32 7.06 8.53
C VAL A 193 9.32 5.59 8.91
N LYS A 194 10.40 5.12 9.53
CA LYS A 194 10.49 3.72 10.00
C LYS A 194 9.49 3.47 11.12
N LYS A 195 8.70 2.39 11.02
CA LYS A 195 7.71 1.95 12.02
C LYS A 195 8.27 1.85 13.44
N VAL A 196 9.53 1.43 13.57
CA VAL A 196 10.16 1.27 14.87
C VAL A 196 10.35 2.60 15.62
N ILE A 197 10.47 3.71 14.90
CA ILE A 197 10.74 5.04 15.49
C ILE A 197 9.43 5.75 15.85
N THR A 198 8.34 5.50 15.13
CA THR A 198 7.06 6.22 15.33
C THR A 198 6.44 5.98 16.71
N THR A 199 6.87 4.96 17.43
CA THR A 199 6.47 4.71 18.82
C THR A 199 7.10 5.67 19.83
N SER A 200 8.23 6.30 19.48
CA SER A 200 9.04 7.12 20.40
C SER A 200 9.20 8.57 19.93
N VAL A 201 9.13 8.80 18.62
CA VAL A 201 9.32 10.13 18.02
C VAL A 201 8.12 10.44 17.13
N LEU A 202 7.51 11.59 17.38
CA LEU A 202 6.51 12.17 16.48
C LEU A 202 7.22 13.05 15.47
N PHE A 203 6.82 12.98 14.21
CA PHE A 203 7.34 13.85 13.16
C PHE A 203 6.25 14.84 12.76
N GLY A 204 6.65 16.10 12.65
CA GLY A 204 5.83 17.20 12.14
C GLY A 204 6.37 17.68 10.81
N LEU A 205 5.47 18.22 9.99
CA LEU A 205 5.83 18.91 8.76
C LEU A 205 5.76 20.42 9.01
N PHE A 206 6.85 21.10 8.72
CA PHE A 206 7.02 22.53 8.94
C PHE A 206 7.27 23.22 7.61
N PHE A 207 6.64 24.36 7.39
CA PHE A 207 6.75 25.07 6.13
C PHE A 207 6.90 26.58 6.33
N ARG A 208 7.55 27.21 5.37
CA ARG A 208 7.65 28.67 5.25
C ARG A 208 7.42 29.08 3.80
N VAL A 209 6.73 30.19 3.62
CA VAL A 209 6.43 30.73 2.29
C VAL A 209 7.61 31.55 1.75
N THR A 210 8.33 32.24 2.62
CA THR A 210 9.56 32.95 2.23
C THR A 210 10.66 32.66 3.25
N PRO A 211 11.94 32.82 2.91
CA PRO A 211 13.02 32.63 3.88
C PRO A 211 12.91 33.52 5.14
N ALA A 212 12.20 34.65 5.03
CA ALA A 212 11.99 35.61 6.11
C ALA A 212 10.65 35.46 6.86
N SER A 213 9.75 34.58 6.41
CA SER A 213 8.50 34.34 7.13
C SER A 213 8.72 33.46 8.35
N GLU A 214 7.85 33.59 9.36
CA GLU A 214 7.78 32.62 10.44
C GLU A 214 7.46 31.22 9.87
N GLU A 215 7.96 30.20 10.55
CA GLU A 215 7.76 28.82 10.17
C GLU A 215 6.49 28.29 10.84
N GLU A 216 5.60 27.70 10.04
CA GLU A 216 4.32 27.16 10.48
C GLU A 216 4.36 25.64 10.53
N GLU A 217 3.60 25.04 11.46
CA GLU A 217 3.42 23.59 11.56
C GLU A 217 2.13 23.17 10.83
N CYS A 218 2.25 22.21 9.92
CA CYS A 218 1.10 21.63 9.24
C CYS A 218 0.37 20.64 10.16
N SER A 219 -0.95 20.80 10.28
CA SER A 219 -1.80 19.89 11.05
C SER A 219 -3.20 19.77 10.44
N PRO A 220 -3.88 18.60 10.57
CA PRO A 220 -3.41 17.36 11.19
C PRO A 220 -2.49 16.54 10.28
N VAL A 221 -1.60 15.75 10.89
CA VAL A 221 -0.81 14.73 10.17
C VAL A 221 -1.59 13.43 10.10
N HIS A 222 -1.79 12.92 8.89
CA HIS A 222 -2.41 11.62 8.63
C HIS A 222 -1.34 10.54 8.48
N GLU A 223 -1.63 9.33 8.94
CA GLU A 223 -0.73 8.18 8.82
C GLU A 223 -1.41 7.04 8.06
N LYS A 224 -0.66 6.42 7.15
CA LYS A 224 -1.07 5.26 6.37
C LYS A 224 -0.01 4.16 6.49
N THR A 225 -0.41 3.02 7.05
CA THR A 225 0.42 1.83 7.08
C THR A 225 0.37 1.11 5.74
N LEU A 226 1.54 0.85 5.16
CA LEU A 226 1.68 0.04 3.96
C LEU A 226 2.02 -1.42 4.36
N PRO A 227 1.43 -2.42 3.68
CA PRO A 227 1.74 -3.84 3.92
C PRO A 227 3.14 -4.18 3.44
N HIS A 228 3.78 -5.14 4.12
CA HIS A 228 5.11 -5.69 3.75
C HIS A 228 6.27 -4.68 3.65
N THR A 229 6.12 -3.49 4.21
CA THR A 229 7.22 -2.50 4.34
C THR A 229 7.46 -2.13 5.81
N PRO A 230 8.73 -1.91 6.22
CA PRO A 230 9.07 -1.45 7.57
C PRO A 230 8.80 0.05 7.79
N TYR A 231 8.17 0.73 6.83
CA TYR A 231 7.87 2.16 6.87
C TYR A 231 6.37 2.43 6.95
N VAL A 232 6.01 3.56 7.56
CA VAL A 232 4.68 4.17 7.43
C VAL A 232 4.80 5.44 6.61
N VAL A 233 3.74 5.74 5.86
CA VAL A 233 3.62 7.00 5.14
C VAL A 233 2.84 7.96 6.01
N GLN A 234 3.40 9.15 6.22
CA GLN A 234 2.71 10.25 6.88
C GLN A 234 2.47 11.36 5.85
N SER A 235 1.37 12.09 5.99
CA SER A 235 0.99 13.15 5.06
C SER A 235 0.28 14.29 5.75
N CYS A 236 0.44 15.50 5.23
CA CYS A 236 -0.26 16.68 5.71
C CYS A 236 -0.61 17.61 4.53
N GLU A 237 -1.71 18.34 4.66
CA GLU A 237 -2.23 19.25 3.64
C GLU A 237 -2.06 20.70 4.08
N ILE A 238 -1.31 21.48 3.31
CA ILE A 238 -1.12 22.91 3.52
C ILE A 238 -2.12 23.68 2.66
N LEU A 239 -2.85 24.62 3.26
CA LEU A 239 -3.74 25.54 2.55
C LEU A 239 -2.92 26.67 1.90
N VAL A 240 -3.10 26.85 0.60
CA VAL A 240 -2.40 27.85 -0.22
C VAL A 240 -3.36 28.98 -0.56
N SER A 241 -3.22 30.13 0.11
CA SER A 241 -4.16 31.25 0.00
C SER A 241 -3.95 32.14 -1.22
N ASN A 242 -2.71 32.28 -1.72
CA ASN A 242 -2.39 33.15 -2.86
C ASN A 242 -1.27 32.56 -3.73
N SER A 243 -1.62 31.62 -4.60
CA SER A 243 -0.68 30.96 -5.52
C SER A 243 0.04 31.92 -6.47
N SER A 244 -0.54 33.10 -6.74
CA SER A 244 0.02 34.12 -7.63
C SER A 244 1.18 34.91 -7.01
N SER A 245 1.23 35.04 -5.68
CA SER A 245 2.31 35.76 -4.97
C SER A 245 3.23 34.83 -4.17
N GLN A 246 2.80 33.59 -3.93
CA GLN A 246 3.49 32.59 -3.10
C GLN A 246 3.81 31.35 -3.93
N SER A 247 4.71 31.50 -4.90
CA SER A 247 5.07 30.42 -5.83
C SER A 247 6.04 29.39 -5.25
N GLN A 248 6.70 29.70 -4.13
CA GLN A 248 7.71 28.85 -3.53
C GLN A 248 7.40 28.59 -2.07
N TYR A 249 7.39 27.32 -1.68
CA TYR A 249 7.29 26.88 -0.29
C TYR A 249 8.55 26.11 0.06
N HIS A 250 9.14 26.42 1.20
CA HIS A 250 10.19 25.60 1.78
C HIS A 250 9.56 24.71 2.84
N VAL A 251 9.57 23.41 2.60
CA VAL A 251 8.97 22.40 3.47
C VAL A 251 10.08 21.54 4.08
N SER A 252 9.95 21.25 5.37
CA SER A 252 10.87 20.36 6.10
C SER A 252 10.09 19.41 7.00
N VAL A 253 10.61 18.20 7.18
CA VAL A 253 10.08 17.22 8.12
C VAL A 253 11.11 17.03 9.21
N ARG A 254 10.69 17.16 10.47
CA ARG A 254 11.58 16.98 11.63
C ARG A 254 10.81 16.41 12.81
N ALA A 255 11.56 15.91 13.78
CA ALA A 255 10.99 15.47 15.05
C ALA A 255 10.26 16.64 15.71
N LYS A 256 9.03 16.39 16.16
CA LYS A 256 8.23 17.34 16.91
C LYS A 256 8.65 17.29 18.38
N THR A 257 8.89 18.46 18.95
CA THR A 257 9.08 18.59 20.40
C THR A 257 7.70 18.56 21.07
N GLU A 258 7.42 17.50 21.82
CA GLU A 258 6.23 17.41 22.66
C GLU A 258 6.63 17.70 24.11
N ASP A 259 6.18 18.85 24.60
CA ASP A 259 6.45 19.28 25.97
C ASP A 259 5.23 19.01 26.85
N LYS A 260 5.45 18.30 27.95
CA LYS A 260 4.43 18.13 28.99
C LYS A 260 4.71 19.10 30.12
N LEU A 261 3.85 20.10 30.28
CA LEU A 261 3.89 20.97 31.46
C LEU A 261 3.52 20.16 32.71
N ILE A 262 4.49 19.96 33.59
CA ILE A 262 4.27 19.34 34.91
C ILE A 262 4.32 20.44 35.96
N GLU A 263 3.14 20.85 36.41
CA GLU A 263 3.02 21.77 37.54
C GLU A 263 3.33 21.01 38.84
N ALA A 264 4.55 21.15 39.36
CA ALA A 264 5.03 20.38 40.51
C ALA A 264 4.10 20.47 41.73
N TYR A 265 3.50 21.64 41.99
CA TYR A 265 2.59 21.86 43.11
C TYR A 265 1.26 21.09 43.01
N LYS A 266 0.89 20.62 41.80
CA LYS A 266 -0.27 19.74 41.56
C LYS A 266 0.07 18.26 41.56
N ASN A 267 1.36 17.90 41.56
CA ASN A 267 1.87 16.54 41.39
C ASN A 267 2.71 16.08 42.59
N ILE A 268 2.29 16.45 43.80
CA ILE A 268 3.00 16.10 45.04
C ILE A 268 2.56 14.72 45.51
N GLN A 269 3.51 13.79 45.61
CA GLN A 269 3.31 12.52 46.29
C GLN A 269 4.02 12.54 47.64
N VAL A 270 3.24 12.68 48.72
CA VAL A 270 3.77 12.60 50.09
C VAL A 270 4.08 11.16 50.47
N LEU A 271 5.15 10.95 51.24
CA LEU A 271 5.46 9.65 51.81
C LEU A 271 4.38 9.22 52.80
N PRO A 272 4.11 7.91 52.93
CA PRO A 272 3.15 7.40 53.90
C PRO A 272 3.54 7.79 55.34
N PRO A 273 2.56 8.10 56.23
CA PRO A 273 2.84 8.46 57.62
C PRO A 273 3.66 7.38 58.33
N ALA A 274 4.68 7.81 59.09
CA ALA A 274 5.57 6.88 59.78
C ALA A 274 5.01 6.49 61.16
N ASN A 275 5.40 5.31 61.65
CA ASN A 275 5.13 4.85 63.02
C ASN A 275 3.64 4.90 63.41
N VAL A 276 2.77 4.40 62.54
CA VAL A 276 1.34 4.24 62.85
C VAL A 276 1.21 3.24 64.00
N SER A 277 0.61 3.66 65.11
CA SER A 277 0.43 2.87 66.32
C SER A 277 -0.93 3.14 66.95
N VAL A 278 -1.47 2.15 67.66
CA VAL A 278 -2.75 2.25 68.37
C VAL A 278 -2.51 1.99 69.85
N THR A 279 -3.00 2.87 70.70
CA THR A 279 -2.94 2.74 72.16
C THR A 279 -4.34 2.78 72.75
N ALA A 280 -4.66 1.88 73.69
CA ALA A 280 -5.91 1.92 74.44
C ALA A 280 -5.74 2.86 75.65
N THR A 281 -6.69 3.79 75.84
CA THR A 281 -6.71 4.68 77.00
C THR A 281 -7.42 4.02 78.18
N GLU A 282 -7.20 4.53 79.39
CA GLU A 282 -7.82 4.03 80.63
C GLU A 282 -9.36 4.06 80.60
N ASN A 283 -9.94 4.86 79.69
CA ASN A 283 -11.38 5.07 79.53
C ASN A 283 -12.01 4.18 78.44
N GLN A 284 -11.35 3.09 78.01
CA GLN A 284 -11.81 2.21 76.90
C GLN A 284 -11.89 2.88 75.51
N GLU A 285 -11.21 4.02 75.30
CA GLU A 285 -11.09 4.63 73.97
C GLU A 285 -9.80 4.17 73.28
N TYR A 286 -9.79 4.15 71.95
CA TYR A 286 -8.61 3.83 71.16
C TYR A 286 -8.03 5.09 70.52
N GLU A 287 -6.74 5.32 70.72
CA GLU A 287 -6.03 6.45 70.15
C GLU A 287 -5.08 5.97 69.05
N LEU A 288 -5.26 6.50 67.83
CA LEU A 288 -4.38 6.24 66.69
C LEU A 288 -3.36 7.37 66.55
N ARG A 289 -2.06 7.02 66.56
CA ARG A 289 -0.95 7.97 66.47
C ARG A 289 -0.10 7.67 65.24
N TRP A 290 0.34 8.71 64.55
CA TRP A 290 1.32 8.63 63.46
C TRP A 290 2.26 9.83 63.48
N LYS A 291 3.42 9.69 62.84
CA LYS A 291 4.37 10.77 62.64
C LYS A 291 4.19 11.35 61.24
N LYS A 292 3.92 12.66 61.18
CA LYS A 292 3.94 13.44 59.94
C LYS A 292 5.36 13.62 59.42
N HIS A 293 5.51 13.69 58.11
CA HIS A 293 6.78 14.06 57.49
C HIS A 293 6.92 15.58 57.45
N SER A 294 8.09 16.11 57.81
CA SER A 294 8.39 17.53 57.68
C SER A 294 8.60 17.88 56.21
N LEU A 295 7.76 18.77 55.68
CA LEU A 295 7.96 19.35 54.36
C LEU A 295 8.75 20.67 54.51
N ASN A 296 9.60 20.99 53.53
CA ASN A 296 10.42 22.21 53.55
C ASN A 296 9.59 23.51 53.56
N TYR A 297 8.34 23.44 53.10
CA TYR A 297 7.44 24.58 53.07
C TYR A 297 6.32 24.40 54.08
N SER A 298 6.31 25.26 55.10
CA SER A 298 5.38 25.23 56.21
C SER A 298 3.92 25.52 55.82
N PHE A 299 3.70 26.17 54.68
CA PHE A 299 2.36 26.48 54.16
C PHE A 299 1.68 25.30 53.46
N ILE A 300 2.36 24.17 53.26
CA ILE A 300 1.75 22.97 52.68
C ILE A 300 1.04 22.18 53.78
N THR A 301 -0.28 22.33 53.83
CA THR A 301 -1.13 21.62 54.80
C THR A 301 -1.25 20.14 54.45
N GLN A 302 -1.03 19.26 55.43
CA GLN A 302 -1.18 17.81 55.26
C GLN A 302 -2.53 17.37 55.83
N ARG A 303 -3.31 16.62 55.03
CA ARG A 303 -4.58 16.02 55.47
C ARG A 303 -4.44 14.51 55.50
N TYR A 304 -5.06 13.88 56.48
CA TYR A 304 -4.94 12.44 56.69
C TYR A 304 -6.30 11.76 56.51
N GLN A 305 -6.26 10.61 55.85
CA GLN A 305 -7.41 9.73 55.73
C GLN A 305 -7.11 8.45 56.51
N VAL A 306 -7.94 8.17 57.50
CA VAL A 306 -7.82 6.98 58.34
C VAL A 306 -8.93 6.02 57.96
N LYS A 307 -8.58 4.74 57.81
CA LYS A 307 -9.51 3.64 57.56
C LYS A 307 -9.20 2.51 58.53
N PHE A 308 -10.24 1.97 59.15
CA PHE A 308 -10.16 0.79 60.00
C PHE A 308 -11.39 -0.10 59.74
N TRP A 309 -11.28 -1.37 60.09
CA TRP A 309 -12.33 -2.37 59.93
C TRP A 309 -12.14 -3.46 60.98
N GLU A 310 -13.22 -4.16 61.30
CA GLU A 310 -13.17 -5.36 62.14
C GLU A 310 -12.59 -6.53 61.34
N ASN A 311 -11.68 -7.28 61.96
CA ASN A 311 -11.02 -8.37 61.26
C ASN A 311 -12.07 -9.44 60.88
N ASN A 312 -12.15 -9.78 59.58
CA ASN A 312 -13.16 -10.63 58.92
C ASN A 312 -14.52 -10.00 58.54
N GLN A 313 -14.73 -8.68 58.66
CA GLN A 313 -15.88 -8.01 58.04
C GLN A 313 -15.43 -6.81 57.20
N CYS A 314 -15.81 -6.80 55.92
CA CYS A 314 -15.38 -5.80 54.94
C CYS A 314 -16.33 -4.58 54.88
N GLU A 315 -16.87 -4.14 56.02
CA GLU A 315 -17.64 -2.88 56.08
C GLU A 315 -16.70 -1.73 56.43
N LYS A 316 -16.57 -0.80 55.47
CA LYS A 316 -15.61 0.32 55.51
C LYS A 316 -16.17 1.46 56.34
N VAL A 317 -15.53 1.76 57.47
CA VAL A 317 -15.70 3.06 58.14
C VAL A 317 -14.51 3.96 57.77
N THR A 318 -14.79 5.12 57.17
CA THR A 318 -13.75 6.08 56.71
C THR A 318 -13.92 7.40 57.45
N TYR A 319 -12.86 7.83 58.16
CA TYR A 319 -12.79 9.16 58.75
C TYR A 319 -11.76 10.01 58.00
N LYS A 320 -12.16 11.22 57.62
CA LYS A 320 -11.24 12.23 57.08
C LYS A 320 -10.87 13.18 58.21
N VAL A 321 -9.58 13.27 58.51
CA VAL A 321 -9.05 14.14 59.55
C VAL A 321 -8.27 15.26 58.87
N GLN A 322 -8.72 16.48 59.09
CA GLN A 322 -8.07 17.69 58.59
C GLN A 322 -7.45 18.41 59.77
N GLU A 323 -6.13 18.32 59.91
CA GLU A 323 -5.38 19.21 60.80
C GLU A 323 -5.02 20.47 60.00
N SER A 324 -5.36 21.63 60.55
CA SER A 324 -5.05 22.97 60.02
C SER A 324 -3.59 23.32 60.23
#